data_AF-E8M5V2-F1
#
_entry.id   AF-E8M5V2-F1
#
_cell.length_a   1.000
_cell.length_b   1.000
_cell.length_c   1.000
_cell.angle_alpha   90.00
_cell.angle_beta   90.00
_cell.angle_gamma   90.00
#
_symmetry.space_group_name_H-M   'P 1'
#
loop_
_entity.id
_entity.type
_entity.pdbx_description
1 polymer ?
#
loop_
_entity_poly.entity_id
_entity_poly.type
_entity_poly.pdbx_seq_one_letter_code
_entity_poly.pdbx_strand_id
1 'polypeptide(L)'
;MKKTALSLLTTAVLLTGCSIAEDDYAYIDTPVPNQVDDLLDEDKDGVINARDLCPQTPSRSEIDNDGCGTFINTSEEISLHILFANDSAEVQPVFMTQIREVADFMAEFPSTSVELQGYASKVGRADYNLELSKQRAFAVEDLLLSYGVDSSRVNIVGFGDTNLSLEGNDEQVHAQNRKVVASIIGHKGQVKEEWTIFTTIKK
;
A
#
# COMPACT_ATOMS: atom_id res chain seq x y z
N MET A 1 -122.54 24.93 -28.66
CA MET A 1 -122.30 26.39 -28.49
C MET A 1 -121.77 26.65 -27.09
N LYS A 2 -120.70 27.46 -26.99
CA LYS A 2 -120.12 28.12 -25.80
C LYS A 2 -119.34 27.29 -24.76
N LYS A 3 -118.02 27.31 -24.99
CA LYS A 3 -116.86 27.65 -24.14
C LYS A 3 -116.62 26.85 -22.84
N THR A 4 -115.47 26.19 -22.90
CA THR A 4 -114.74 25.39 -21.91
C THR A 4 -114.20 26.18 -20.73
N ALA A 5 -113.97 25.43 -19.66
CA ALA A 5 -113.65 25.83 -18.31
C ALA A 5 -112.14 26.06 -18.05
N LEU A 6 -111.92 26.65 -16.87
CA LEU A 6 -110.93 26.26 -15.85
C LEU A 6 -109.49 26.81 -15.91
N SER A 7 -109.24 27.75 -14.99
CA SER A 7 -108.11 27.93 -14.07
C SER A 7 -106.84 27.08 -14.32
N LEU A 8 -105.67 27.72 -14.40
CA LEU A 8 -104.45 27.13 -13.86
C LEU A 8 -103.43 28.20 -13.41
N LEU A 9 -103.10 28.12 -12.12
CA LEU A 9 -102.09 28.84 -11.38
C LEU A 9 -100.70 28.34 -11.84
N THR A 10 -99.87 29.17 -12.47
CA THR A 10 -98.51 28.78 -12.88
C THR A 10 -97.48 29.19 -11.84
N THR A 11 -96.91 28.15 -11.25
CA THR A 11 -95.75 28.06 -10.37
C THR A 11 -94.44 28.49 -11.05
N ALA A 12 -93.53 29.10 -10.30
CA ALA A 12 -92.11 29.19 -10.66
C ALA A 12 -91.27 28.94 -9.40
N VAL A 13 -90.91 27.67 -9.18
CA VAL A 13 -89.95 27.24 -8.16
C VAL A 13 -88.57 27.38 -8.77
N LEU A 14 -87.75 28.28 -8.20
CA LEU A 14 -86.34 28.46 -8.58
C LEU A 14 -85.53 27.28 -8.02
N LEU A 15 -85.14 26.35 -8.89
CA LEU A 15 -84.12 25.35 -8.59
C LEU A 15 -82.74 25.99 -8.78
N THR A 16 -82.09 26.36 -7.67
CA THR A 16 -80.66 26.65 -7.61
C THR A 16 -79.89 25.33 -7.78
N GLY A 17 -79.32 25.10 -8.96
CA GLY A 17 -78.34 24.03 -9.18
C GLY A 17 -76.95 24.50 -8.74
N CYS A 18 -76.28 23.74 -7.88
CA CYS A 18 -74.85 23.92 -7.65
C CYS A 18 -74.08 23.40 -8.87
N SER A 19 -73.33 24.27 -9.55
CA SER A 19 -72.33 23.87 -10.55
C SER A 19 -71.07 23.40 -9.80
N ILE A 20 -70.79 22.10 -9.85
CA ILE A 20 -69.47 21.58 -9.48
C ILE A 20 -68.57 21.83 -10.69
N ALA A 21 -67.59 22.71 -10.57
CA ALA A 21 -66.52 22.81 -11.55
C ALA A 21 -65.54 21.67 -11.26
N GLU A 22 -65.55 20.63 -12.09
CA GLU A 22 -64.49 19.62 -12.11
C GLU A 22 -63.26 20.28 -12.75
N ASP A 23 -62.28 20.65 -11.93
CA ASP A 23 -60.96 21.01 -12.44
C ASP A 23 -60.30 19.72 -12.99
N ASP A 24 -60.50 19.46 -14.27
CA ASP A 24 -59.92 18.32 -14.99
C ASP A 24 -58.47 18.67 -15.38
N TYR A 25 -57.53 18.46 -14.46
CA TYR A 25 -56.11 18.59 -14.76
C TYR A 25 -55.69 17.40 -15.63
N ALA A 26 -55.33 17.65 -16.89
CA ALA A 26 -54.75 16.63 -17.76
C ALA A 26 -53.48 16.07 -17.11
N TYR A 27 -53.55 14.83 -16.62
CA TYR A 27 -52.41 14.10 -16.10
C TYR A 27 -51.40 13.90 -17.24
N ILE A 28 -50.25 14.54 -17.13
CA ILE A 28 -49.13 14.29 -18.02
C ILE A 28 -48.39 13.08 -17.45
N ASP A 29 -48.38 11.99 -18.20
CA ASP A 29 -47.61 10.80 -17.81
C ASP A 29 -46.15 11.20 -17.56
N THR A 30 -45.63 10.79 -16.42
CA THR A 30 -44.21 10.95 -16.10
C THR A 30 -43.41 10.25 -17.19
N PRO A 31 -42.46 10.93 -17.86
CA PRO A 31 -41.65 10.31 -18.90
C PRO A 31 -40.91 9.12 -18.30
N VAL A 32 -40.97 7.98 -19.00
CA VAL A 32 -40.27 6.77 -18.57
C VAL A 32 -38.76 7.04 -18.70
N PRO A 33 -37.99 6.93 -17.61
CA PRO A 33 -36.55 7.10 -17.69
C PRO A 33 -35.95 5.97 -18.54
N ASN A 34 -35.08 6.33 -19.48
CA ASN A 34 -34.28 5.37 -20.24
C ASN A 34 -32.96 5.15 -19.51
N GLN A 35 -32.81 3.98 -18.88
CA GLN A 35 -31.55 3.60 -18.24
C GLN A 35 -30.56 3.10 -19.29
N VAL A 36 -29.57 3.94 -19.60
CA VAL A 36 -28.52 3.64 -20.60
C VAL A 36 -27.24 3.12 -19.93
N ASP A 37 -27.07 3.40 -18.64
CA ASP A 37 -25.83 3.09 -17.93
C ASP A 37 -25.74 1.63 -17.50
N ASP A 38 -24.51 1.11 -17.50
CA ASP A 38 -24.19 -0.25 -17.08
C ASP A 38 -24.28 -0.40 -15.56
N LEU A 39 -25.33 -1.09 -15.11
CA LEU A 39 -25.63 -1.34 -13.71
C LEU A 39 -25.02 -2.65 -13.18
N LEU A 40 -24.20 -3.33 -13.98
CA LEU A 40 -23.45 -4.50 -13.52
C LEU A 40 -22.33 -4.07 -12.56
N ASP A 41 -21.85 -5.05 -11.80
CA ASP A 41 -20.72 -4.93 -10.88
C ASP A 41 -19.82 -6.14 -11.20
N GLU A 42 -18.83 -5.91 -12.07
CA GLU A 42 -18.01 -6.99 -12.65
C GLU A 42 -16.99 -7.56 -11.65
N ASP A 43 -16.36 -6.72 -10.84
CA ASP A 43 -15.36 -7.12 -9.85
C ASP A 43 -15.92 -7.37 -8.44
N LYS A 44 -17.21 -7.06 -8.23
CA LYS A 44 -18.02 -7.36 -7.05
C LYS A 44 -17.51 -6.66 -5.80
N ASP A 45 -17.00 -5.45 -5.97
CA ASP A 45 -16.55 -4.61 -4.86
C ASP A 45 -17.71 -3.81 -4.22
N GLY A 46 -18.88 -3.78 -4.86
CA GLY A 46 -20.08 -3.07 -4.40
C GLY A 46 -20.35 -1.75 -5.12
N VAL A 47 -19.54 -1.36 -6.10
CA VAL A 47 -19.73 -0.21 -6.98
C VAL A 47 -20.08 -0.68 -8.39
N ILE A 48 -21.18 -0.18 -8.93
CA ILE A 48 -21.59 -0.52 -10.29
C ILE A 48 -20.62 0.06 -11.32
N ASN A 49 -20.42 -0.63 -12.44
CA ASN A 49 -19.55 -0.25 -13.56
C ASN A 49 -19.76 1.21 -14.01
N ALA A 50 -21.00 1.71 -14.01
CA ALA A 50 -21.30 3.10 -14.37
C ALA A 50 -20.69 4.16 -13.43
N ARG A 51 -20.29 3.76 -12.21
CA ARG A 51 -19.71 4.63 -11.17
C ARG A 51 -18.30 4.22 -10.75
N ASP A 52 -17.84 3.07 -11.22
CA ASP A 52 -16.58 2.48 -10.82
C ASP A 52 -15.42 3.05 -11.64
N LEU A 53 -14.48 3.69 -10.95
CA LEU A 53 -13.24 4.21 -11.55
C LEU A 53 -12.12 3.15 -11.59
N CYS A 54 -12.29 2.06 -10.85
CA CYS A 54 -11.31 1.01 -10.59
C CYS A 54 -11.91 -0.38 -10.85
N PRO A 55 -12.20 -0.76 -12.12
CA PRO A 55 -13.00 -1.93 -12.50
C PRO A 55 -12.40 -3.31 -12.20
N GLN A 56 -11.28 -3.37 -11.48
CA GLN A 56 -10.57 -4.60 -11.11
C GLN A 56 -9.99 -4.44 -9.70
N THR A 57 -10.80 -3.95 -8.78
CA THR A 57 -10.38 -3.76 -7.40
C THR A 57 -10.11 -5.12 -6.73
N PRO A 58 -8.94 -5.30 -6.08
CA PRO A 58 -8.62 -6.55 -5.43
C PRO A 58 -9.69 -6.94 -4.40
N SER A 59 -10.09 -8.21 -4.39
CA SER A 59 -11.12 -8.67 -3.45
C SER A 59 -10.70 -8.43 -1.98
N ARG A 60 -11.66 -7.99 -1.15
CA ARG A 60 -11.47 -7.57 0.25
C ARG A 60 -10.70 -6.26 0.44
N SER A 61 -10.55 -5.43 -0.59
CA SER A 61 -10.03 -4.08 -0.42
C SER A 61 -10.97 -3.23 0.43
N GLU A 62 -10.42 -2.38 1.28
CA GLU A 62 -11.14 -1.22 1.78
C GLU A 62 -11.28 -0.21 0.63
N ILE A 63 -12.48 -0.12 0.08
CA ILE A 63 -12.82 0.73 -1.07
C ILE A 63 -13.44 2.06 -0.65
N ASP A 64 -13.32 3.08 -1.49
CA ASP A 64 -14.06 4.33 -1.39
C ASP A 64 -15.37 4.31 -2.23
N ASN A 65 -16.00 5.47 -2.41
CA ASN A 65 -17.27 5.58 -3.15
C ASN A 65 -17.11 5.49 -4.68
N ASP A 66 -15.87 5.47 -5.17
CA ASP A 66 -15.50 5.43 -6.57
C ASP A 66 -15.01 4.03 -6.98
N GLY A 67 -15.11 3.04 -6.09
CA GLY A 67 -14.68 1.66 -6.31
C GLY A 67 -13.17 1.47 -6.12
N CYS A 68 -12.44 2.48 -5.64
CA CYS A 68 -10.99 2.41 -5.58
C CYS A 68 -10.47 1.97 -4.21
N GLY A 69 -9.59 0.96 -4.21
CA GLY A 69 -8.96 0.42 -3.00
C GLY A 69 -7.93 1.36 -2.36
N THR A 70 -7.89 1.38 -1.02
CA THR A 70 -6.87 2.09 -0.25
C THR A 70 -5.57 1.29 -0.18
N PHE A 71 -4.42 1.96 -0.35
CA PHE A 71 -3.09 1.34 -0.19
C PHE A 71 -2.41 1.84 1.10
N ILE A 72 -1.89 0.91 1.90
CA ILE A 72 -0.99 1.21 3.02
C ILE A 72 0.45 1.01 2.55
N ASN A 73 1.27 2.03 2.76
CA ASN A 73 2.71 1.92 2.63
C ASN A 73 3.28 1.52 3.99
N THR A 74 3.68 0.26 4.13
CA THR A 74 4.42 -0.21 5.29
C THR A 74 5.91 -0.08 5.01
N SER A 75 6.66 0.42 5.99
CA SER A 75 8.11 0.42 5.97
C SER A 75 8.66 -0.40 7.13
N GLU A 76 9.60 -1.29 6.83
CA GLU A 76 10.33 -2.06 7.84
C GLU A 76 11.83 -1.80 7.69
N GLU A 77 12.58 -1.89 8.78
CA GLU A 77 14.03 -1.68 8.79
C GLU A 77 14.74 -2.89 9.41
N ILE A 78 15.82 -3.32 8.77
CA ILE A 78 16.76 -4.32 9.29
C ILE A 78 18.19 -3.79 9.18
N SER A 79 19.04 -4.17 10.13
CA SER A 79 20.46 -3.78 10.13
C SER A 79 21.38 -4.99 10.19
N LEU A 80 22.51 -4.86 9.49
CA LEU A 80 23.59 -5.83 9.43
C LEU A 80 24.81 -5.28 10.16
N HIS A 81 25.45 -6.08 11.01
CA HIS A 81 26.69 -5.71 11.69
C HIS A 81 27.57 -6.93 11.89
N ILE A 82 28.59 -7.04 11.03
CA ILE A 82 29.50 -8.19 11.01
C ILE A 82 30.89 -7.73 11.44
N LEU A 83 31.49 -8.43 12.40
CA LEU A 83 32.85 -8.17 12.87
C LEU A 83 33.86 -9.13 12.25
N PHE A 84 35.08 -8.64 12.01
CA PHE A 84 36.15 -9.40 11.38
C PHE A 84 37.39 -9.52 12.26
N ALA A 85 38.07 -10.65 12.12
CA ALA A 85 39.39 -10.85 12.71
C ALA A 85 40.42 -9.88 12.11
N ASN A 86 41.53 -9.72 12.81
CA ASN A 86 42.64 -8.92 12.30
C ASN A 86 43.14 -9.51 10.97
N ASP A 87 43.41 -8.63 10.01
CA ASP A 87 43.94 -8.99 8.69
C ASP A 87 43.14 -10.09 7.94
N SER A 88 41.83 -10.15 8.16
CA SER A 88 40.96 -11.15 7.54
C SER A 88 39.68 -10.54 6.96
N ALA A 89 39.23 -11.13 5.86
CA ALA A 89 37.93 -10.92 5.22
C ALA A 89 37.00 -12.14 5.37
N GLU A 90 37.39 -13.14 6.16
CA GLU A 90 36.58 -14.33 6.41
C GLU A 90 35.40 -13.99 7.33
N VAL A 91 34.19 -14.33 6.87
CA VAL A 91 32.97 -14.17 7.66
C VAL A 91 32.82 -15.35 8.61
N GLN A 92 32.79 -15.07 9.91
CA GLN A 92 32.64 -16.13 10.91
C GLN A 92 31.23 -16.74 10.89
N PRO A 93 31.09 -18.06 11.16
CA PRO A 93 29.80 -18.76 11.11
C PRO A 93 28.69 -18.16 11.99
N VAL A 94 29.06 -17.48 13.08
CA VAL A 94 28.13 -16.81 13.99
C VAL A 94 27.27 -15.74 13.30
N PHE A 95 27.76 -15.14 12.21
CA PHE A 95 27.04 -14.10 11.47
C PHE A 95 26.14 -14.65 10.35
N MET A 96 26.19 -15.96 10.07
CA MET A 96 25.46 -16.56 8.95
C MET A 96 23.94 -16.41 9.09
N THR A 97 23.42 -16.50 10.32
CA THR A 97 21.99 -16.27 10.61
C THR A 97 21.58 -14.84 10.27
N GLN A 98 22.35 -13.85 10.69
CA GLN A 98 22.05 -12.43 10.42
C GLN A 98 22.07 -12.13 8.92
N ILE A 99 23.04 -12.69 8.18
CA ILE A 99 23.11 -12.53 6.72
C ILE A 99 21.90 -13.16 6.04
N ARG A 100 21.45 -14.32 6.52
CA ARG A 100 20.23 -14.97 6.03
C ARG A 100 18.99 -14.13 6.31
N GLU A 101 18.85 -13.57 7.51
CA GLU A 101 17.72 -12.69 7.86
C GLU A 101 17.65 -11.48 6.92
N VAL A 102 18.79 -10.89 6.56
CA VAL A 102 18.84 -9.80 5.57
C VAL A 102 18.47 -10.29 4.16
N ALA A 103 18.92 -11.48 3.75
CA ALA A 103 18.54 -12.06 2.45
C ALA A 103 17.03 -12.34 2.37
N ASP A 104 16.46 -12.91 3.43
CA ASP A 104 15.01 -13.18 3.55
C ASP A 104 14.21 -11.87 3.54
N PHE A 105 14.69 -10.84 4.25
CA PHE A 105 14.12 -9.49 4.18
C PHE A 105 14.15 -8.93 2.76
N MET A 106 15.29 -9.03 2.06
CA MET A 106 15.39 -8.56 0.68
C MET A 106 14.52 -9.37 -0.29
N ALA A 107 14.19 -10.63 0.01
CA ALA A 107 13.24 -11.42 -0.75
C ALA A 107 11.79 -10.96 -0.53
N GLU A 108 11.43 -10.55 0.70
CA GLU A 108 10.11 -9.98 1.00
C GLU A 108 9.90 -8.58 0.38
N PHE A 109 10.97 -7.79 0.29
CA PHE A 109 10.95 -6.43 -0.26
C PHE A 109 11.76 -6.36 -1.58
N PRO A 110 11.20 -6.80 -2.72
CA PRO A 110 11.95 -6.96 -3.97
C PRO A 110 12.46 -5.64 -4.57
N SER A 111 11.87 -4.49 -4.22
CA SER A 111 12.30 -3.17 -4.68
C SER A 111 13.48 -2.59 -3.91
N THR A 112 13.92 -3.25 -2.83
CA THR A 112 14.94 -2.70 -1.93
C THR A 112 16.36 -3.06 -2.37
N SER A 113 17.32 -2.15 -2.21
CA SER A 113 18.75 -2.42 -2.39
C SER A 113 19.50 -2.30 -1.06
N VAL A 114 20.65 -2.94 -0.96
CA VAL A 114 21.55 -2.86 0.21
C VAL A 114 22.87 -2.22 -0.17
N GLU A 115 23.37 -1.31 0.67
CA GLU A 115 24.75 -0.84 0.61
C GLU A 115 25.55 -1.47 1.74
N LEU A 116 26.53 -2.29 1.38
CA LEU A 116 27.48 -2.89 2.29
C LEU A 116 28.67 -1.96 2.48
N GLN A 117 28.81 -1.46 3.69
CA GLN A 117 29.86 -0.53 4.06
C GLN A 117 30.94 -1.26 4.85
N GLY A 118 32.11 -1.43 4.25
CA GLY A 118 33.26 -2.09 4.86
C GLY A 118 34.20 -1.12 5.55
N TYR A 119 34.72 -1.53 6.71
CA TYR A 119 35.64 -0.74 7.55
C TYR A 119 36.84 -1.59 8.00
N ALA A 120 37.94 -0.90 8.27
CA ALA A 120 39.16 -1.45 8.82
C ALA A 120 39.65 -0.62 10.02
N SER A 121 40.47 -1.24 10.87
CA SER A 121 41.14 -0.56 11.98
C SER A 121 42.25 0.37 11.47
N LYS A 122 42.64 1.36 12.27
CA LYS A 122 43.71 2.33 11.96
C LYS A 122 45.11 1.72 11.79
N VAL A 123 45.32 0.50 12.27
CA VAL A 123 46.62 -0.18 12.17
C VAL A 123 46.83 -0.61 10.71
N GLY A 124 47.99 -0.28 10.15
CA GLY A 124 48.37 -0.68 8.79
C GLY A 124 48.54 0.52 7.85
N ARG A 125 48.66 0.22 6.55
CA ARG A 125 48.72 1.25 5.51
C ARG A 125 47.30 1.55 5.03
N ALA A 126 46.98 2.82 4.78
CA ALA A 126 45.63 3.25 4.40
C ALA A 126 45.14 2.62 3.08
N ASP A 127 46.03 2.47 2.09
CA ASP A 127 45.72 1.80 0.81
C ASP A 127 45.32 0.34 1.01
N TYR A 128 46.05 -0.36 1.88
CA TYR A 128 45.75 -1.73 2.26
C TYR A 128 44.44 -1.85 3.04
N ASN A 129 44.22 -0.97 4.01
CA ASN A 129 43.00 -0.95 4.81
C ASN A 129 41.76 -0.68 3.95
N LEU A 130 41.87 0.22 2.96
CA LEU A 130 40.82 0.48 2.01
C LEU A 130 40.47 -0.78 1.20
N GLU A 131 41.46 -1.48 0.68
CA GLU A 131 41.24 -2.71 -0.09
C GLU A 131 40.66 -3.84 0.78
N LEU A 132 41.21 -4.06 1.97
CA LEU A 132 40.71 -5.06 2.92
C LEU A 132 39.26 -4.79 3.32
N SER A 133 38.89 -3.52 3.49
CA SER A 133 37.51 -3.13 3.80
C SER A 133 36.53 -3.50 2.68
N LYS A 134 36.94 -3.37 1.41
CA LYS A 134 36.14 -3.80 0.26
C LYS A 134 36.03 -5.32 0.20
N GLN A 135 37.14 -6.03 0.41
CA GLN A 135 37.16 -7.50 0.42
C GLN A 135 36.21 -8.09 1.46
N ARG A 136 36.11 -7.46 2.64
CA ARG A 136 35.11 -7.83 3.66
C ARG A 136 33.69 -7.67 3.17
N ALA A 137 33.38 -6.56 2.51
CA ALA A 137 32.05 -6.32 1.95
C ALA A 137 31.73 -7.31 0.81
N PHE A 138 32.70 -7.64 -0.06
CA PHE A 138 32.57 -8.69 -1.07
C PHE A 138 32.27 -10.07 -0.45
N ALA A 139 32.96 -10.44 0.63
CA ALA A 139 32.70 -11.71 1.31
C ALA A 139 31.26 -11.81 1.88
N VAL A 140 30.68 -10.67 2.28
CA VAL A 140 29.29 -10.60 2.73
C VAL A 140 28.32 -10.63 1.54
N GLU A 141 28.64 -9.94 0.44
CA GLU A 141 27.90 -10.01 -0.81
C GLU A 141 27.81 -11.45 -1.32
N ASP A 142 28.92 -12.17 -1.42
CA ASP A 142 28.95 -13.55 -1.89
C ASP A 142 27.98 -14.45 -1.11
N LEU A 143 27.86 -14.22 0.20
CA LEU A 143 26.90 -14.94 1.05
C LEU A 143 25.46 -14.51 0.78
N LEU A 144 25.18 -13.21 0.61
CA LEU A 144 23.84 -12.74 0.21
C LEU A 144 23.41 -13.32 -1.15
N LEU A 145 24.32 -13.33 -2.13
CA LEU A 145 24.10 -13.93 -3.45
C LEU A 145 23.82 -15.43 -3.33
N SER A 146 24.55 -16.14 -2.46
CA SER A 146 24.32 -17.57 -2.21
C SER A 146 22.94 -17.87 -1.63
N TYR A 147 22.31 -16.89 -0.98
CA TYR A 147 20.94 -16.95 -0.46
C TYR A 147 19.89 -16.43 -1.46
N GLY A 148 20.30 -16.06 -2.68
CA GLY A 148 19.39 -15.69 -3.77
C GLY A 148 19.13 -14.19 -3.92
N VAL A 149 19.89 -13.33 -3.24
CA VAL A 149 19.88 -11.88 -3.53
C VAL A 149 20.49 -11.64 -4.90
N ASP A 150 19.88 -10.76 -5.70
CA ASP A 150 20.43 -10.37 -7.00
C ASP A 150 21.61 -9.39 -6.82
N SER A 151 22.72 -9.62 -7.54
CA SER A 151 23.90 -8.75 -7.49
C SER A 151 23.63 -7.28 -7.83
N SER A 152 22.65 -6.99 -8.69
CA SER A 152 22.26 -5.61 -9.02
C SER A 152 21.65 -4.84 -7.83
N ARG A 153 21.25 -5.56 -6.78
CA ARG A 153 20.65 -4.99 -5.56
C ARG A 153 21.67 -4.79 -4.43
N VAL A 154 22.94 -5.13 -4.65
CA VAL A 154 24.01 -4.97 -3.66
C VAL A 154 25.00 -3.92 -4.16
N ASN A 155 25.26 -2.91 -3.34
CA ASN A 155 26.32 -1.93 -3.58
C ASN A 155 27.40 -2.09 -2.51
N ILE A 156 28.67 -1.93 -2.90
CA ILE A 156 29.81 -2.07 -1.99
C ILE A 156 30.54 -0.75 -1.88
N VAL A 157 30.75 -0.32 -0.64
CA VAL A 157 31.56 0.85 -0.30
C VAL A 157 32.62 0.46 0.72
N GLY A 158 33.89 0.63 0.37
CA GLY A 158 35.00 0.48 1.30
C GLY A 158 35.41 1.82 1.87
N PHE A 159 35.33 1.98 3.18
CA PHE A 159 35.78 3.18 3.91
C PHE A 159 37.20 3.06 4.44
N GLY A 160 37.82 1.88 4.40
CA GLY A 160 39.13 1.65 5.00
C GLY A 160 39.15 2.08 6.47
N ASP A 161 40.14 2.87 6.84
CA ASP A 161 40.36 3.38 8.20
C ASP A 161 39.98 4.87 8.38
N THR A 162 39.28 5.48 7.42
CA THR A 162 38.94 6.91 7.49
C THR A 162 37.73 7.21 8.37
N ASN A 163 36.81 6.25 8.52
CA ASN A 163 35.53 6.41 9.21
C ASN A 163 35.44 5.47 10.42
N LEU A 164 36.32 5.68 11.40
CA LEU A 164 36.34 4.88 12.63
C LEU A 164 35.13 5.20 13.50
N SER A 165 34.45 4.17 14.00
CA SER A 165 33.33 4.36 14.94
C SER A 165 33.81 4.61 16.36
N LEU A 166 34.96 4.04 16.72
CA LEU A 166 35.62 4.28 17.99
C LEU A 166 37.04 4.79 17.77
N GLU A 167 37.39 5.84 18.49
CA GLU A 167 38.74 6.37 18.55
C GLU A 167 39.53 5.69 19.69
N GLY A 168 40.82 5.45 19.45
CA GLY A 168 41.70 4.77 20.39
C GLY A 168 42.71 3.88 19.68
N ASN A 169 43.58 3.24 20.45
CA ASN A 169 44.62 2.35 19.91
C ASN A 169 44.67 0.97 20.60
N ASP A 170 43.63 0.63 21.37
CA ASP A 170 43.54 -0.66 22.05
C ASP A 170 42.97 -1.73 21.11
N GLU A 171 43.32 -3.00 21.33
CA GLU A 171 42.84 -4.11 20.48
C GLU A 171 41.30 -4.20 20.45
N GLN A 172 40.63 -3.87 21.56
CA GLN A 172 39.17 -3.84 21.61
C GLN A 172 38.58 -2.79 20.65
N VAL A 173 39.22 -1.62 20.53
CA VAL A 173 38.81 -0.56 19.60
C VAL A 173 39.06 -1.00 18.16
N HIS A 174 40.21 -1.60 17.89
CA HIS A 174 40.53 -2.13 16.57
C HIS A 174 39.53 -3.21 16.15
N ALA A 175 39.18 -4.14 17.03
CA ALA A 175 38.21 -5.19 16.77
C ALA A 175 36.82 -4.65 16.39
N GLN A 176 36.37 -3.58 17.04
CA GLN A 176 35.07 -2.97 16.75
C GLN A 176 35.06 -2.14 15.47
N ASN A 177 36.22 -1.63 15.03
CA ASN A 177 36.34 -0.91 13.76
C ASN A 177 36.52 -1.85 12.55
N ARG A 178 36.90 -3.11 12.77
CA ARG A 178 36.96 -4.14 11.72
C ARG A 178 35.56 -4.72 11.47
N LYS A 179 34.77 -4.05 10.65
CA LYS A 179 33.36 -4.42 10.46
C LYS A 179 32.82 -4.18 9.07
N VAL A 180 31.71 -4.83 8.76
CA VAL A 180 30.81 -4.47 7.66
C VAL A 180 29.45 -4.16 8.26
N VAL A 181 28.86 -3.04 7.85
CA VAL A 181 27.51 -2.64 8.28
C VAL A 181 26.63 -2.31 7.09
N ALA A 182 25.33 -2.49 7.28
CA ALA A 182 24.29 -2.02 6.37
C ALA A 182 23.02 -1.70 7.15
N SER A 183 22.26 -0.70 6.72
CA SER A 183 20.87 -0.47 7.13
C SER A 183 20.02 -0.57 5.87
N ILE A 184 18.96 -1.36 5.94
CA ILE A 184 18.09 -1.68 4.82
C ILE A 184 16.67 -1.31 5.23
N ILE A 185 16.04 -0.42 4.46
CA ILE A 185 14.66 -0.01 4.64
C ILE A 185 13.84 -0.60 3.49
N GLY A 186 12.91 -1.49 3.82
CA GLY A 186 11.98 -2.09 2.89
C GLY A 186 10.68 -1.31 2.83
N HIS A 187 10.20 -1.00 1.62
CA HIS A 187 8.88 -0.41 1.41
C HIS A 187 7.97 -1.42 0.72
N LYS A 188 6.77 -1.63 1.26
CA LYS A 188 5.75 -2.50 0.66
C LYS A 188 4.42 -1.78 0.65
N GLY A 189 3.93 -1.51 -0.56
CA GLY A 189 2.54 -1.13 -0.75
C GLY A 189 1.67 -2.36 -0.60
N GLN A 190 0.77 -2.36 0.37
CA GLN A 190 -0.24 -3.40 0.53
C GLN A 190 -1.62 -2.78 0.40
N VAL A 191 -2.53 -3.49 -0.25
CA VAL A 191 -3.94 -3.12 -0.22
C VAL A 191 -4.42 -3.20 1.22
N LYS A 192 -5.02 -2.12 1.71
CA LYS A 192 -5.68 -2.12 3.00
C LYS A 192 -6.90 -3.02 2.89
N GLU A 193 -6.91 -4.12 3.63
CA GLU A 193 -8.07 -5.00 3.64
C GLU A 193 -9.22 -4.38 4.44
N GLU A 194 -10.45 -4.63 4.01
CA GLU A 194 -11.65 -4.26 4.76
C GLU A 194 -11.70 -4.97 6.13
N TRP A 195 -12.28 -4.31 7.13
CA TRP A 195 -12.46 -4.93 8.45
C TRP A 195 -13.49 -6.05 8.39
N THR A 196 -13.16 -7.23 8.94
CA THR A 196 -14.11 -8.34 9.12
C THR A 196 -14.10 -8.86 10.54
N ILE A 197 -15.11 -9.63 10.94
CA ILE A 197 -15.16 -10.28 12.27
C ILE A 197 -13.95 -11.21 12.55
N PHE A 198 -13.21 -11.60 11.51
CA PHE A 198 -12.00 -12.41 11.60
C PHE A 198 -10.70 -11.58 11.60
N THR A 199 -10.78 -10.28 11.32
CA THR A 199 -9.60 -9.40 11.39
C THR A 199 -9.20 -9.17 12.84
N THR A 200 -7.92 -9.42 13.14
CA THR A 200 -7.36 -9.19 14.48
C THR A 200 -6.56 -7.89 14.46
N ILE A 201 -6.97 -6.92 15.28
CA ILE A 201 -6.19 -5.70 15.49
C ILE A 201 -4.98 -6.10 16.36
N LYS A 202 -3.76 -6.08 15.80
CA LYS A 202 -2.54 -6.23 16.61
C LYS A 202 -2.53 -5.09 17.64
N LYS A 203 -2.47 -5.45 18.92
CA LYS A 203 -2.38 -4.51 20.05
C LYS A 203 -1.01 -3.84 20.10
#